data_AF-A0A528HC25-F1
#
_entry.id   AF-A0A528HC25-F1
#
_cell.length_a   1.000
_cell.length_b   1.000
_cell.length_c   1.000
_cell.angle_alpha   90.00
_cell.angle_beta   90.00
_cell.angle_gamma   90.00
#
_symmetry.space_group_name_H-M   'P 1'
#
loop_
_entity.id
_entity.type
_entity.pdbx_description
1 polymer ?
#
loop_
_entity_poly.entity_id
_entity_poly.type
_entity_poly.pdbx_seq_one_letter_code
_entity_poly.pdbx_strand_id
1 'polypeptide(L)'
;MDFIAVSLFNGVSYGLLIFMVSAGLTLVFGMMGVLNIAHAAFYMIGAYVGYWMTTHGNFWAGLVLATMVAAAIGAVVERVMLRR
;
A
#
# COMPACT_ATOMS: atom_id res chain seq x y z
N MET A 1 15.78 1.82 31.33
CA MET A 1 16.57 2.00 30.10
C MET A 1 15.95 1.24 28.93
N ASP A 2 15.20 0.16 29.18
CA ASP A 2 14.59 -0.67 28.13
C ASP A 2 13.43 0.03 27.38
N PHE A 3 12.63 0.86 28.07
CA PHE A 3 11.51 1.58 27.44
C PHE A 3 11.96 2.56 26.35
N ILE A 4 13.08 3.26 26.57
CA ILE A 4 13.63 4.21 25.60
C ILE A 4 14.17 3.45 24.39
N ALA A 5 14.87 2.34 24.61
CA ALA A 5 15.40 1.49 23.54
C ALA A 5 14.25 0.93 22.67
N VAL A 6 13.21 0.36 23.28
CA VAL A 6 12.04 -0.16 22.56
C VAL A 6 11.31 0.94 21.80
N SER A 7 11.14 2.14 22.38
CA SER A 7 10.50 3.27 21.70
C SER A 7 11.32 3.77 20.51
N LEU A 8 12.65 3.81 20.62
CA LEU A 8 13.53 4.12 19.49
C LEU A 8 13.37 3.10 18.35
N PHE A 9 13.41 1.80 18.68
CA PHE A 9 13.22 0.75 17.69
C PHE A 9 11.84 0.80 17.02
N ASN A 10 10.79 1.10 17.79
CA ASN A 10 9.45 1.26 17.25
C ASN A 10 9.36 2.49 16.33
N GLY A 11 9.94 3.62 16.75
CA GLY A 11 10.01 4.85 15.95
C GLY A 11 10.79 4.67 14.66
N VAL A 12 11.93 3.97 14.69
CA VAL A 12 12.71 3.63 13.49
C VAL A 12 11.92 2.68 12.58
N SER A 13 11.26 1.66 13.14
CA SER A 13 10.46 0.71 12.35
C SER A 13 9.30 1.41 11.64
N TYR A 14 8.56 2.27 12.34
CA TYR A 14 7.51 3.10 11.74
C TYR A 14 8.08 4.10 10.73
N GLY A 15 9.20 4.73 11.05
CA GLY A 15 9.90 5.65 10.16
C GLY A 15 10.31 4.99 8.84
N LEU A 16 10.83 3.76 8.90
CA LEU A 16 11.19 2.96 7.74
C LEU A 16 9.96 2.56 6.91
N LEU A 17 8.84 2.20 7.56
CA LEU A 17 7.59 1.91 6.85
C LEU A 17 7.10 3.11 6.05
N ILE A 18 7.00 4.28 6.68
CA ILE A 18 6.52 5.50 6.03
C ILE A 18 7.53 5.99 4.98
N PHE A 19 8.83 5.86 5.26
CA PHE A 19 9.91 6.15 4.31
C PHE A 19 9.80 5.28 3.05
N MET A 20 9.60 3.96 3.21
CA MET A 20 9.48 3.05 2.08
C MET A 20 8.28 3.39 1.19
N VAL A 21 7.14 3.72 1.80
CA VAL A 21 5.94 4.19 1.08
C VAL A 21 6.22 5.51 0.36
N SER A 22 6.84 6.48 1.03
CA SER A 22 7.16 7.78 0.45
C SER A 22 8.20 7.68 -0.68
N ALA A 23 9.21 6.83 -0.53
CA ALA A 23 10.26 6.62 -1.53
C ALA A 23 9.69 5.98 -2.80
N GLY A 24 8.77 5.02 -2.66
CA GLY A 24 8.06 4.44 -3.80
C GLY A 24 7.25 5.49 -4.57
N LEU A 25 6.55 6.37 -3.84
CA LEU A 25 5.79 7.46 -4.43
C LEU A 25 6.71 8.46 -5.18
N THR A 26 7.83 8.85 -4.56
CA THR A 26 8.84 9.72 -5.19
C THR A 26 9.46 9.09 -6.43
N LEU A 27 9.74 7.78 -6.43
CA LEU A 27 10.29 7.06 -7.59
C LEU A 27 9.32 7.08 -8.78
N VAL A 28 8.04 6.82 -8.54
CA VAL A 28 7.00 6.85 -9.58
C VAL A 28 6.85 8.27 -10.15
N PHE A 29 6.86 9.29 -9.30
CA PHE A 29 6.79 10.70 -9.74
C PHE A 29 8.05 11.16 -10.47
N GLY A 30 9.23 10.74 -10.01
CA GLY A 30 10.50 11.09 -10.62
C GLY A 30 10.64 10.60 -12.06
N MET A 31 9.95 9.50 -12.42
CA MET A 31 9.94 8.98 -13.78
C MET A 31 8.86 9.60 -14.68
N MET A 32 7.67 9.91 -14.14
CA MET A 32 6.53 10.39 -14.94
C MET A 32 6.37 11.92 -14.99
N GLY A 33 6.99 12.68 -14.08
CA GLY A 33 6.93 14.15 -14.06
C GLY A 33 5.56 14.74 -13.68
N VAL A 34 4.58 13.93 -13.29
CA VAL A 34 3.23 14.36 -12.92
C VAL A 34 2.79 13.70 -11.59
N LEU A 35 2.21 14.50 -10.69
CA LEU A 35 1.65 14.02 -9.42
C LEU A 35 0.36 13.24 -9.66
N ASN A 36 0.44 11.92 -9.77
CA ASN A 36 -0.72 11.04 -9.92
C ASN A 36 -1.19 10.45 -8.57
N ILE A 37 -2.29 10.98 -8.02
CA ILE A 37 -2.91 10.51 -6.77
C ILE A 37 -3.61 9.13 -6.93
N ALA A 38 -3.85 8.67 -8.16
CA ALA A 38 -4.49 7.37 -8.40
C ALA A 38 -3.68 6.21 -7.80
N HIS A 39 -2.34 6.32 -7.78
CA HIS A 39 -1.47 5.31 -7.19
C HIS A 39 -1.78 5.08 -5.69
N ALA A 40 -1.91 6.17 -4.92
CA ALA A 40 -2.28 6.10 -3.51
C ALA A 40 -3.69 5.55 -3.30
N ALA A 41 -4.62 5.84 -4.21
CA ALA A 41 -5.98 5.30 -4.16
C ALA A 41 -6.00 3.78 -4.36
N PHE A 42 -5.25 3.24 -5.34
CA PHE A 42 -5.15 1.79 -5.55
C PHE A 42 -4.47 1.08 -4.36
N TYR A 43 -3.40 1.69 -3.81
CA TYR A 43 -2.75 1.17 -2.61
C TYR A 43 -3.72 1.09 -1.42
N MET A 44 -4.50 2.14 -1.17
CA MET A 44 -5.47 2.20 -0.07
C MET A 44 -6.56 1.13 -0.18
N ILE A 45 -7.05 0.85 -1.39
CA ILE A 45 -8.06 -0.20 -1.58
C ILE A 45 -7.50 -1.58 -1.22
N GLY A 46 -6.30 -1.91 -1.70
CA GLY A 46 -5.63 -3.16 -1.36
C GLY A 46 -5.37 -3.30 0.15
N ALA A 47 -4.86 -2.22 0.77
CA ALA A 47 -4.58 -2.19 2.20
C ALA A 47 -5.86 -2.35 3.06
N TYR A 48 -6.95 -1.68 2.69
CA TYR A 48 -8.21 -1.76 3.42
C TYR A 48 -8.86 -3.15 3.32
N VAL A 49 -8.86 -3.74 2.12
CA VAL A 49 -9.37 -5.12 1.92
C VAL A 49 -8.51 -6.12 2.69
N GLY A 50 -7.19 -5.96 2.68
CA GLY A 50 -6.27 -6.77 3.47
C GLY A 50 -6.54 -6.66 4.96
N TYR A 51 -6.72 -5.44 5.48
CA TYR A 51 -7.08 -5.17 6.87
C TYR A 51 -8.42 -5.81 7.27
N TRP A 52 -9.44 -5.66 6.43
CA TRP A 52 -10.77 -6.22 6.71
C TRP A 52 -10.77 -7.76 6.72
N MET A 53 -10.01 -8.38 5.81
CA MET A 53 -9.85 -9.83 5.75
C MET A 53 -8.98 -10.40 6.88
N THR A 54 -7.91 -9.69 7.29
CA THR A 54 -7.08 -10.11 8.43
C THR A 54 -7.81 -9.97 9.76
N THR A 55 -8.77 -9.05 9.87
CA THR A 55 -9.57 -8.87 11.10
C THR A 55 -10.68 -9.91 11.24
N HIS A 56 -11.26 -10.40 10.14
CA HIS A 56 -12.36 -11.38 10.15
C HIS A 56 -11.93 -12.82 9.80
N GLY A 57 -10.69 -13.03 9.38
CA GLY A 57 -10.22 -14.30 8.82
C GLY A 57 -8.73 -14.57 9.04
N ASN A 58 -8.13 -15.34 8.14
CA ASN A 58 -6.72 -15.74 8.21
C ASN A 58 -5.83 -14.75 7.45
N PHE A 59 -4.67 -14.42 8.02
CA PHE A 59 -3.67 -13.53 7.40
C PHE A 59 -3.29 -13.96 5.97
N TRP A 60 -3.08 -15.26 5.78
CA TRP A 60 -2.72 -15.82 4.47
C TRP A 60 -3.83 -15.64 3.43
N ALA A 61 -5.10 -15.81 3.84
CA ALA A 61 -6.24 -15.57 2.97
C ALA A 61 -6.37 -14.08 2.64
N GLY A 62 -6.16 -13.20 3.64
CA GLY A 62 -6.17 -11.75 3.45
C GLY A 62 -5.08 -11.25 2.49
N LEU A 63 -3.88 -11.83 2.54
CA LEU A 63 -2.79 -11.48 1.63
C LEU A 63 -3.14 -11.80 0.16
N VAL A 64 -3.65 -13.01 -0.08
CA VAL A 64 -4.02 -13.46 -1.44
C VAL A 64 -5.24 -12.70 -1.95
N LEU A 65 -6.26 -12.50 -1.12
CA LEU A 65 -7.47 -11.77 -1.54
C LEU A 65 -7.20 -10.28 -1.76
N ALA A 66 -6.39 -9.63 -0.91
CA ALA A 66 -6.05 -8.21 -1.10
C ALA A 66 -5.30 -7.97 -2.42
N THR A 67 -4.36 -8.86 -2.76
CA THR A 67 -3.62 -8.79 -4.03
C THR A 67 -4.53 -9.07 -5.23
N MET A 68 -5.40 -10.08 -5.15
CA MET A 68 -6.39 -10.37 -6.20
C MET A 68 -7.36 -9.22 -6.44
N VAL A 69 -7.91 -8.62 -5.38
CA VAL A 69 -8.86 -7.51 -5.49
C VAL A 69 -8.17 -6.27 -6.04
N ALA A 70 -6.96 -5.94 -5.57
CA ALA A 70 -6.20 -4.81 -6.11
C ALA A 70 -5.88 -5.01 -7.60
N ALA A 71 -5.49 -6.22 -8.01
CA ALA A 71 -5.23 -6.55 -9.42
C ALA A 71 -6.51 -6.44 -10.27
N ALA A 72 -7.64 -6.95 -9.78
CA ALA A 72 -8.91 -6.87 -10.48
C ALA A 72 -9.36 -5.41 -10.71
N ILE A 73 -9.25 -4.57 -9.68
CA ILE A 73 -9.62 -3.15 -9.78
C ILE A 73 -8.67 -2.41 -10.72
N GLY A 74 -7.36 -2.68 -10.66
CA GLY A 74 -6.39 -2.14 -11.61
C GLY A 74 -6.73 -2.50 -13.06
N ALA A 75 -7.06 -3.77 -13.33
CA ALA A 75 -7.46 -4.24 -14.65
C ALA A 75 -8.77 -3.61 -15.16
N VAL A 76 -9.74 -3.38 -14.27
CA VAL A 76 -10.98 -2.67 -14.61
C VAL A 76 -10.70 -1.23 -15.00
N VAL A 77 -9.87 -0.52 -14.23
CA VAL A 77 -9.53 0.88 -14.55
C VAL A 77 -8.75 0.96 -15.86
N GLU A 78 -7.82 0.03 -16.11
CA GLU A 78 -7.12 -0.04 -17.40
C GLU A 78 -8.10 -0.22 -18.57
N ARG A 79 -9.05 -1.17 -18.45
CA ARG A 79 -10.02 -1.43 -19.52
C ARG A 79 -11.00 -0.29 -19.76
N VAL A 80 -11.44 0.41 -18.73
CA VAL A 80 -12.51 1.42 -18.82
C VAL A 80 -11.98 2.82 -19.12
N MET A 81 -10.89 3.24 -18.45
CA MET A 81 -10.34 4.59 -18.58
C MET A 81 -9.17 4.69 -19.55
N LEU A 82 -8.26 3.72 -19.57
CA LEU A 82 -7.01 3.83 -20.36
C LEU A 82 -7.12 3.22 -21.76
N ARG A 83 -8.07 2.31 -21.99
CA ARG A 83 -8.28 1.65 -23.29
C ARG A 83 -9.20 2.41 -24.25
N ARG A 84 -9.43 3.70 -24.02
CA ARG A 84 -10.03 4.63 -24.99
C ARG A 84 -8.95 5.58 -25.50
#